data_AF-A0AAU6VAN5-F1
#
_entry.id   AF-A0AAU6VAN5-F1
#
_cell.length_a   1.000
_cell.length_b   1.000
_cell.length_c   1.000
_cell.angle_alpha   90.00
_cell.angle_beta   90.00
_cell.angle_gamma   90.00
#
_symmetry.space_group_name_H-M   'P 1'
#
loop_
_entity.id
_entity.type
_entity.pdbx_description
1 polymer ?
#
loop_
_entity_poly.entity_id
_entity_poly.type
_entity_poly.pdbx_seq_one_letter_code
_entity_poly.pdbx_strand_id
1 'polypeptide(L)'
;MKPLTLEQTRQLLTGIQVANVCLTDFDDQKMGLAKDDPIRIHVESIQNKVESLKELVLHVDDEAYALMQQISAAITDIQGQIHARKYAH
;
A
#
# COMPACT_ATOMS: atom_id res chain seq x y z
N MET A 1 13.23 -5.35 -18.01
CA MET A 1 12.10 -4.91 -17.15
C MET A 1 10.84 -4.86 -17.99
N LYS A 2 9.69 -5.28 -17.45
CA LYS A 2 8.40 -5.15 -18.13
C LYS A 2 7.75 -3.83 -17.69
N PRO A 3 7.39 -2.91 -18.61
CA PRO A 3 6.63 -1.73 -18.23
C PRO A 3 5.22 -2.13 -17.78
N LEU A 4 4.73 -1.51 -16.71
CA LEU A 4 3.35 -1.65 -16.25
C LEU A 4 2.57 -0.41 -16.68
N THR A 5 1.30 -0.61 -17.07
CA THR A 5 0.37 0.52 -17.22
C THR A 5 0.02 1.11 -15.86
N LEU A 6 -0.50 2.33 -15.82
CA LEU A 6 -0.94 2.96 -14.57
C LEU A 6 -1.96 2.10 -13.79
N GLU A 7 -2.89 1.46 -14.51
CA GLU A 7 -3.88 0.57 -13.90
C GLU A 7 -3.22 -0.69 -13.31
N GLN A 8 -2.23 -1.27 -13.99
CA GLN A 8 -1.48 -2.42 -13.47
C GLN A 8 -0.64 -2.04 -12.25
N THR A 9 -0.03 -0.85 -12.26
CA THR A 9 0.69 -0.31 -11.10
C THR A 9 -0.25 -0.08 -9.93
N ARG A 10 -1.45 0.46 -10.18
CA ARG A 10 -2.50 0.63 -9.15
C ARG A 10 -2.89 -0.73 -8.54
N GLN A 11 -3.18 -1.72 -9.37
CA GLN A 11 -3.54 -3.07 -8.91
C GLN A 11 -2.42 -3.72 -8.08
N LEU A 12 -1.16 -3.57 -8.50
CA LEU A 12 0.01 -4.05 -7.77
C LEU A 12 0.11 -3.40 -6.38
N LEU A 13 0.05 -2.06 -6.32
CA LEU A 13 0.15 -1.31 -5.08
C LEU A 13 -1.01 -1.61 -4.13
N THR A 14 -2.23 -1.70 -4.65
CA THR A 14 -3.40 -2.10 -3.85
C THR A 14 -3.25 -3.52 -3.32
N GLY A 15 -2.78 -4.48 -4.13
CA GLY A 15 -2.54 -5.85 -3.68
C GLY A 15 -1.52 -5.92 -2.54
N ILE A 16 -0.43 -5.16 -2.64
CA ILE A 16 0.59 -5.05 -1.59
C ILE A 16 0.00 -4.45 -0.31
N GLN A 17 -0.79 -3.38 -0.42
CA GLN A 17 -1.45 -2.75 0.73
C GLN A 17 -2.40 -3.73 1.45
N VAL A 18 -3.26 -4.43 0.70
CA VAL A 18 -4.16 -5.43 1.26
C VAL A 18 -3.38 -6.54 1.95
N ALA A 19 -2.32 -7.04 1.33
CA ALA A 19 -1.48 -8.06 1.93
C ALA A 19 -0.87 -7.57 3.25
N ASN A 20 -0.33 -6.34 3.31
CA ASN A 20 0.22 -5.78 4.55
C ASN A 20 -0.81 -5.67 5.69
N VAL A 21 -2.04 -5.27 5.38
CA VAL A 21 -3.13 -5.20 6.38
C VAL A 21 -3.47 -6.59 6.88
N CYS A 22 -3.77 -7.54 5.99
CA CYS A 22 -4.14 -8.90 6.36
C CYS A 22 -3.03 -9.63 7.12
N LEU A 23 -1.76 -9.35 6.83
CA LEU A 23 -0.64 -9.97 7.55
C LEU A 23 -0.53 -9.53 9.00
N THR A 24 -0.93 -8.29 9.31
CA THR A 24 -1.00 -7.81 10.69
C THR A 24 -2.05 -8.61 11.45
N ASP A 25 -3.23 -8.78 10.86
CA ASP A 25 -4.31 -9.59 11.46
C ASP A 25 -3.92 -11.07 11.61
N PHE A 26 -3.17 -11.62 10.65
CA PHE A 26 -2.71 -13.00 10.71
C PHE A 26 -1.61 -13.23 11.75
N ASP A 27 -0.77 -12.23 12.05
CA ASP A 27 0.22 -12.32 13.11
C ASP A 27 -0.44 -12.59 14.47
N ASP A 28 -1.50 -11.85 14.78
CA ASP A 28 -2.27 -12.01 16.01
C ASP A 28 -2.95 -13.40 16.07
N GLN A 29 -3.52 -13.86 14.94
CA GLN A 29 -4.20 -15.15 14.87
C GLN A 29 -3.24 -16.34 14.98
N LYS A 30 -2.04 -16.27 14.38
CA LYS A 30 -1.09 -17.39 14.41
C LYS A 30 -0.40 -17.57 15.76
N MET A 31 -0.36 -16.55 16.61
CA MET A 31 0.29 -16.63 17.94
C MET A 31 -0.34 -17.70 18.83
N GLY A 32 -1.64 -18.00 18.64
CA GLY A 32 -2.34 -19.07 19.35
C GLY A 32 -2.17 -20.47 18.75
N LEU A 33 -1.49 -20.60 17.61
CA LEU A 33 -1.36 -21.86 16.86
C LEU A 33 -0.01 -22.55 17.11
N ALA A 34 -0.03 -23.89 17.11
CA ALA A 34 1.18 -24.70 17.18
C ALA A 34 2.08 -24.44 15.95
N LYS A 35 3.39 -24.71 16.09
CA LYS A 35 4.38 -24.42 15.02
C LYS A 35 4.17 -25.23 13.74
N ASP A 36 3.62 -26.42 13.87
CA ASP A 36 3.30 -27.35 12.79
C ASP A 36 1.86 -27.22 12.28
N ASP A 37 1.08 -26.27 12.83
CA ASP A 37 -0.27 -26.01 12.36
C ASP A 37 -0.26 -25.57 10.88
N PRO A 38 -1.03 -26.22 9.99
CA PRO A 38 -1.06 -25.89 8.57
C PRO A 38 -1.41 -24.43 8.28
N ILE A 39 -2.28 -23.81 9.09
CA ILE A 39 -2.66 -22.40 8.93
C ILE A 39 -1.47 -21.51 9.24
N ARG A 40 -0.75 -21.79 10.33
CA ARG A 40 0.44 -21.03 10.72
C ARG A 40 1.52 -21.09 9.65
N ILE A 41 1.83 -22.29 9.14
CA ILE A 41 2.82 -22.48 8.07
C ILE A 41 2.42 -21.67 6.82
N HIS A 42 1.14 -21.66 6.47
CA HIS A 42 0.65 -20.91 5.31
C HIS A 42 0.77 -19.40 5.51
N VAL A 43 0.42 -18.90 6.69
CA VAL A 43 0.59 -17.49 7.06
C VAL A 43 2.05 -17.07 6.98
N GLU A 44 2.96 -17.82 7.60
CA GLU A 44 4.41 -17.52 7.58
C GLU A 44 4.96 -17.55 6.15
N SER A 45 4.50 -18.47 5.30
CA SER A 45 4.84 -18.49 3.87
C SER A 45 4.36 -17.23 3.12
N ILE A 46 3.14 -16.74 3.40
CA ILE A 46 2.64 -15.50 2.79
C ILE A 46 3.45 -14.30 3.30
N GLN A 47 3.74 -14.23 4.60
CA GLN A 47 4.53 -13.17 5.21
C GLN A 47 5.90 -13.02 4.54
N ASN A 48 6.62 -14.12 4.33
CA ASN A 48 7.91 -14.10 3.65
C ASN A 48 7.81 -13.58 2.21
N LYS A 49 6.72 -13.91 1.50
CA LYS A 49 6.50 -13.41 0.12
C LYS A 49 6.22 -11.92 0.12
N VAL A 50 5.43 -11.40 1.06
CA VAL A 50 5.13 -9.96 1.14
C VAL A 50 6.34 -9.17 1.60
N GLU A 51 7.15 -9.71 2.51
CA GLU A 51 8.41 -9.09 2.94
C GLU A 51 9.33 -8.83 1.73
N SER A 52 9.39 -9.78 0.79
CA SER A 52 10.18 -9.61 -0.45
C SER A 52 9.68 -8.46 -1.35
N LEU A 53 8.46 -7.97 -1.16
CA LEU A 53 7.89 -6.85 -1.91
C LEU A 53 8.19 -5.49 -1.27
N LYS A 54 8.72 -5.43 -0.03
CA LYS A 54 9.11 -4.15 0.60
C LYS A 54 10.27 -3.46 -0.12
N GLU A 55 11.08 -4.22 -0.84
CA GLU A 55 12.20 -3.70 -1.64
C GLU A 55 11.78 -3.35 -3.08
N LEU A 56 10.48 -3.34 -3.39
CA LEU A 56 9.99 -2.99 -4.72
C LEU A 56 10.34 -1.54 -5.07
N VAL A 57 11.14 -1.36 -6.12
CA VAL A 57 11.47 -0.04 -6.69
C VAL A 57 10.60 0.20 -7.94
N LEU A 58 9.83 1.28 -7.92
CA LEU A 58 9.08 1.76 -9.08
C LEU A 58 9.84 2.89 -9.76
N HIS A 59 10.11 2.71 -11.05
CA HIS A 59 10.63 3.78 -11.90
C HIS A 59 9.45 4.48 -12.57
N VAL A 60 9.30 5.76 -12.28
CA VAL A 60 8.31 6.66 -12.88
C VAL A 60 9.08 7.72 -13.64
N ASP A 61 8.54 8.22 -14.75
CA ASP A 61 9.17 9.34 -15.44
C ASP A 61 9.08 10.62 -14.58
N ASP A 62 10.13 11.44 -14.64
CA ASP A 62 10.26 12.63 -13.80
C ASP A 62 9.14 13.65 -14.05
N GLU A 63 8.66 13.75 -15.29
CA GLU A 63 7.58 14.67 -15.68
C GLU A 63 6.25 14.27 -15.04
N ALA A 64 5.87 12.99 -15.10
CA ALA A 64 4.67 12.47 -14.45
C ALA A 64 4.78 12.55 -12.93
N TYR A 65 5.97 12.30 -12.37
CA TYR A 65 6.18 12.47 -10.93
C TYR A 65 5.98 13.92 -10.50
N ALA A 66 6.60 14.88 -11.22
CA ALA A 66 6.44 16.31 -10.95
C ALA A 66 4.98 16.78 -11.11
N LEU A 67 4.28 16.31 -12.15
CA LEU A 67 2.87 16.61 -12.36
C LEU A 67 2.01 16.10 -11.19
N MET A 68 2.26 14.88 -10.70
CA MET A 68 1.51 14.33 -9.57
C MET A 68 1.77 15.12 -8.27
N GLN A 69 2.98 15.65 -8.07
CA GLN A 69 3.27 16.55 -6.94
C GLN A 69 2.44 17.85 -7.01
N GLN A 70 2.32 18.44 -8.20
CA GLN A 70 1.49 19.64 -8.40
C GLN A 70 0.01 19.35 -8.15
N ILE A 71 -0.50 18.22 -8.66
CA ILE A 71 -1.88 17.78 -8.42
C ILE A 71 -2.12 17.58 -6.91
N SER A 72 -1.19 16.92 -6.22
CA SER A 72 -1.29 16.67 -4.78
C SER A 72 -1.37 17.97 -3.99
N ALA A 73 -0.52 18.95 -4.31
CA ALA A 73 -0.55 20.27 -3.69
C ALA A 73 -1.88 20.99 -3.90
N ALA A 74 -2.42 20.96 -5.12
CA ALA A 74 -3.72 21.56 -5.44
C ALA A 74 -4.88 20.89 -4.66
N ILE A 75 -4.86 19.56 -4.52
CA ILE A 75 -5.85 18.83 -3.71
C ILE A 75 -5.78 19.27 -2.25
N THR A 76 -4.58 19.32 -1.66
CA THR A 76 -4.39 19.73 -0.26
C THR A 76 -4.88 21.16 -0.02
N ASP A 77 -4.58 22.09 -0.93
CA ASP A 77 -5.06 23.47 -0.85
C ASP A 77 -6.60 23.54 -0.85
N ILE A 78 -7.24 22.88 -1.80
CA ILE A 78 -8.72 22.83 -1.88
C ILE A 78 -9.31 22.20 -0.61
N GLN A 79 -8.73 21.12 -0.09
CA GLN A 79 -9.17 20.50 1.16
C GLN A 79 -9.05 21.45 2.35
N GLY A 80 -7.96 22.21 2.44
CA GLY A 80 -7.76 23.23 3.45
C GLY A 80 -8.82 24.34 3.39
N GLN A 81 -9.13 24.83 2.19
CA GLN A 81 -10.18 25.83 1.97
C GLN A 81 -11.57 25.31 2.34
N ILE A 82 -11.90 24.07 1.96
CA ILE A 82 -13.17 23.42 2.33
C ILE A 82 -13.28 23.27 3.85
N HIS A 83 -12.20 22.83 4.51
CA HIS A 83 -12.15 22.67 5.96
C HIS A 83 -12.34 24.01 6.67
N ALA A 84 -11.55 25.03 6.30
CA ALA A 84 -11.67 26.37 6.87
C ALA A 84 -13.11 26.91 6.75
N ARG A 85 -13.79 26.70 5.61
CA ARG A 85 -15.20 27.09 5.44
C ARG A 85 -16.16 26.32 6.33
N LYS A 86 -15.94 25.02 6.55
CA LYS A 86 -16.82 24.18 7.39
C LYS A 86 -16.73 24.53 8.88
N TYR A 87 -15.57 25.02 9.33
CA TYR A 87 -15.28 25.28 10.75
C TYR A 87 -15.07 26.77 11.08
N ALA A 88 -15.45 27.69 10.18
CA ALA A 88 -15.41 29.14 10.41
C ALA A 88 -16.55 29.66 11.31
N HIS A 89 -17.15 28.79 12.12
CA HIS A 89 -18.26 29.10 13.04
C HIS A 89 -17.81 28.95 14.49
#